data_AF-D3VQG2-F1
#
_entry.id   AF-D3VQG2-F1
#
_cell.length_a   1.000
_cell.length_b   1.000
_cell.length_c   1.000
_cell.angle_alpha   90.00
_cell.angle_beta   90.00
_cell.angle_gamma   90.00
#
_symmetry.space_group_name_H-M   'P 1'
#
loop_
_entity.id
_entity.type
_entity.pdbx_description
1 polymer ?
#
loop_
_entity_poly.entity_id
_entity_poly.type
_entity_poly.pdbx_seq_one_letter_code
_entity_poly.pdbx_strand_id
1 'polypeptide(L)'
;MSALTIVNLIFGVLASSLMVIISIPQLISVLKSKSVGNISYGTFLIYFFGGALFILIMVLKKGIGTFEFDGIKNPDSDPIVNIVGNWLFMVLMATTITSFLIYDKNKTKAFKFSIGFCIWIISLVFTIWFILAYSNNKFRVNLSPDSVLLTIFTVCATVCTSLPFTLQIIKTLKTKSAAGLSILMLYIGMLINACLAVYLGTLLPFKSSMWFVCVIFSTLAIVVYIVQIILYYYYKKKYSTDSKCDTLNTASA
;
A
#
# COMPACT_ATOMS: atom_id res chain seq x y z
N MET A 1 8.68 -12.50 -27.45
CA MET A 1 8.33 -12.36 -26.03
C MET A 1 7.19 -13.32 -25.74
N SER A 2 7.27 -14.18 -24.72
CA SER A 2 6.21 -15.17 -24.44
C SER A 2 4.93 -14.50 -23.92
N ALA A 3 3.77 -15.15 -24.06
CA ALA A 3 2.52 -14.63 -23.49
C ALA A 3 2.62 -14.40 -21.96
N LEU A 4 3.33 -15.28 -21.26
CA LEU A 4 3.58 -15.18 -19.82
C LEU A 4 4.43 -13.95 -19.47
N THR A 5 5.46 -13.69 -20.27
CA THR A 5 6.34 -12.52 -20.15
C THR A 5 5.54 -11.22 -20.30
N ILE A 6 4.63 -11.16 -21.29
CA ILE A 6 3.77 -9.98 -21.53
C ILE A 6 2.80 -9.74 -20.36
N VAL A 7 2.16 -10.80 -19.86
CA VAL A 7 1.25 -10.73 -18.69
C VAL A 7 2.00 -10.21 -17.47
N ASN A 8 3.19 -10.76 -17.18
CA ASN A 8 4.00 -10.32 -16.04
C ASN A 8 4.38 -8.84 -16.15
N LEU A 9 4.67 -8.34 -17.36
CA LEU A 9 5.07 -6.96 -17.57
C LEU A 9 3.89 -6.01 -17.32
N ILE A 10 2.74 -6.31 -17.95
CA ILE A 10 1.54 -5.48 -17.85
C ILE A 10 1.05 -5.40 -16.40
N PHE A 11 0.86 -6.55 -15.76
CA PHE A 11 0.30 -6.57 -14.40
C PHE A 11 1.30 -6.09 -13.34
N GLY A 12 2.60 -6.31 -13.53
CA GLY A 12 3.64 -5.75 -12.66
C GLY A 12 3.70 -4.23 -12.72
N VAL A 13 3.73 -3.65 -13.93
CA VAL A 13 3.75 -2.19 -14.13
C VAL A 13 2.46 -1.55 -13.64
N LEU A 14 1.30 -2.16 -13.92
CA LEU A 14 0.01 -1.68 -13.41
C LEU A 14 -0.04 -1.69 -11.89
N ALA A 15 0.37 -2.79 -11.25
CA ALA A 15 0.38 -2.89 -9.79
C ALA A 15 1.28 -1.81 -9.16
N SER A 16 2.50 -1.62 -9.67
CA SER A 16 3.42 -0.59 -9.19
C SER A 16 2.89 0.82 -9.40
N SER A 17 2.28 1.11 -10.56
CA SER A 17 1.69 2.42 -10.86
C SER A 17 0.49 2.71 -9.95
N LEU A 18 -0.39 1.73 -9.78
CA LEU A 18 -1.56 1.87 -8.91
C LEU A 18 -1.17 2.02 -7.44
N MET A 19 -0.12 1.33 -6.99
CA MET A 19 0.44 1.49 -5.64
C MET A 19 0.85 2.94 -5.39
N VAL A 20 1.51 3.61 -6.33
CA VAL A 20 1.80 5.06 -6.20
C VAL A 20 0.50 5.87 -6.09
N ILE A 21 -0.50 5.54 -6.91
CA ILE A 21 -1.75 6.29 -7.00
C ILE A 21 -2.66 6.11 -5.77
N ILE A 22 -2.62 4.97 -5.07
CA ILE A 22 -3.55 4.65 -3.97
C ILE A 22 -3.59 5.74 -2.89
N SER A 23 -2.46 6.37 -2.60
CA SER A 23 -2.30 7.40 -1.57
C SER A 23 -2.88 8.75 -2.02
N ILE A 24 -2.92 9.02 -3.32
CA ILE A 24 -3.24 10.33 -3.91
C ILE A 24 -4.69 10.75 -3.60
N PRO A 25 -5.73 9.93 -3.83
CA PRO A 25 -7.10 10.31 -3.50
C PRO A 25 -7.29 10.67 -2.03
N GLN A 26 -6.61 9.95 -1.13
CA GLN A 26 -6.72 10.20 0.31
C GLN A 26 -5.97 11.47 0.71
N LEU A 27 -4.78 11.71 0.17
CA LEU A 27 -4.03 12.95 0.35
C LEU A 27 -4.87 14.15 -0.11
N ILE A 28 -5.42 14.09 -1.33
CA ILE A 28 -6.31 15.13 -1.87
C ILE A 28 -7.52 15.35 -0.94
N SER A 29 -8.16 14.27 -0.49
CA SER A 29 -9.31 14.37 0.41
C SER A 29 -8.97 15.14 1.68
N VAL A 30 -7.82 14.88 2.30
CA VAL A 30 -7.42 15.54 3.55
C VAL A 30 -6.96 16.97 3.32
N LEU A 31 -6.20 17.24 2.25
CA LEU A 31 -5.77 18.59 1.91
C LEU A 31 -6.98 19.50 1.61
N LYS A 32 -8.01 18.97 0.94
CA LYS A 32 -9.25 19.71 0.65
C LYS A 32 -10.12 19.90 1.89
N SER A 33 -10.32 18.85 2.69
CA SER A 33 -11.18 18.93 3.87
C SER A 33 -10.52 19.65 5.05
N LYS A 34 -9.19 19.70 5.09
CA LYS A 34 -8.37 20.15 6.24
C LYS A 34 -8.80 19.49 7.56
N SER A 35 -9.32 18.26 7.48
CA SER A 35 -9.89 17.52 8.60
C SER A 35 -9.59 16.03 8.44
N VAL A 36 -9.16 15.42 9.54
CA VAL A 36 -8.95 13.98 9.65
C VAL A 36 -10.21 13.38 10.25
N GLY A 37 -11.04 12.79 9.40
CA GLY A 37 -12.26 12.10 9.83
C GLY A 37 -11.95 10.78 10.54
N ASN A 38 -12.71 9.74 10.20
CA ASN A 38 -12.60 8.43 10.82
C ASN A 38 -11.48 7.54 10.24
N ILE A 39 -10.35 8.14 9.89
CA ILE A 39 -9.23 7.46 9.24
C ILE A 39 -8.34 6.77 10.28
N SER A 40 -8.00 5.49 10.07
CA SER A 40 -7.10 4.73 10.94
C SER A 40 -5.63 5.03 10.60
N TYR A 41 -4.91 5.74 11.48
CA TYR A 41 -3.45 5.93 11.32
C TYR A 41 -2.70 4.61 11.16
N GLY A 42 -3.10 3.58 11.91
CA GLY A 42 -2.50 2.25 11.83
C GLY A 42 -2.53 1.66 10.43
N THR A 43 -3.64 1.83 9.70
CA THR A 43 -3.76 1.37 8.31
C THR A 43 -2.71 2.01 7.40
N PHE A 44 -2.50 3.32 7.52
CA PHE A 44 -1.54 4.05 6.68
C PHE A 44 -0.09 3.79 7.11
N LEU A 45 0.16 3.63 8.41
CA LEU A 45 1.46 3.22 8.93
C LEU A 45 1.84 1.82 8.44
N ILE A 46 0.92 0.86 8.48
CA ILE A 46 1.16 -0.50 7.96
C ILE A 46 1.48 -0.43 6.46
N TYR A 47 0.76 0.38 5.69
CA TYR A 47 1.09 0.60 4.27
C TYR A 47 2.47 1.21 4.06
N PHE A 48 2.83 2.22 4.86
CA PHE A 48 4.14 2.85 4.81
C PHE A 48 5.26 1.83 5.03
N PHE A 49 5.14 1.00 6.07
CA PHE A 49 6.09 -0.08 6.33
C PHE A 49 6.09 -1.14 5.22
N GLY A 50 4.93 -1.48 4.65
CA GLY A 50 4.85 -2.37 3.49
C GLY A 50 5.67 -1.87 2.32
N GLY A 51 5.52 -0.58 1.96
CA GLY A 51 6.32 0.05 0.91
C GLY A 51 7.82 0.02 1.20
N ALA A 52 8.22 0.35 2.43
CA ALA A 52 9.62 0.28 2.86
C ALA A 52 10.20 -1.15 2.78
N LEU A 53 9.42 -2.16 3.18
CA LEU A 53 9.82 -3.57 3.07
C LEU A 53 9.93 -4.03 1.62
N PHE A 54 9.10 -3.54 0.70
CA PHE A 54 9.25 -3.84 -0.72
C PHE A 54 10.53 -3.23 -1.30
N ILE A 55 10.90 -2.01 -0.92
CA ILE A 55 12.21 -1.42 -1.29
C ILE A 55 13.34 -2.28 -0.74
N LEU A 56 13.27 -2.67 0.55
CA LEU A 56 14.22 -3.57 1.20
C LEU A 56 14.42 -4.86 0.40
N ILE A 57 13.33 -5.59 0.11
CA ILE A 57 13.37 -6.86 -0.61
C ILE A 57 13.98 -6.72 -2.00
N MET A 58 13.63 -5.66 -2.73
CA MET A 58 14.12 -5.45 -4.09
C MET A 58 15.59 -5.04 -4.13
N VAL A 59 16.11 -4.39 -3.08
CA VAL A 59 17.53 -4.01 -2.93
C VAL A 59 18.38 -5.14 -2.32
N LEU A 60 17.83 -5.98 -1.44
CA LEU A 60 18.51 -7.11 -0.76
C LEU A 60 18.77 -8.33 -1.66
N LYS A 61 18.44 -8.25 -2.94
CA LYS A 61 18.23 -9.43 -3.77
C LYS A 61 18.97 -9.34 -5.09
N LYS A 62 20.20 -9.88 -5.14
CA LYS A 62 20.70 -10.43 -6.42
C LYS A 62 19.85 -11.66 -6.72
N GLY A 63 19.12 -11.63 -7.83
CA GLY A 63 18.62 -12.88 -8.42
C GLY A 63 17.15 -13.23 -8.21
N ILE A 64 16.33 -12.39 -7.58
CA ILE A 64 14.88 -12.33 -7.92
C ILE A 64 14.37 -10.87 -7.79
N GLY A 65 15.27 -9.97 -8.23
CA GLY A 65 14.95 -8.74 -8.96
C GLY A 65 15.27 -8.91 -10.45
N THR A 66 15.84 -10.02 -10.89
CA THR A 66 15.62 -10.49 -12.25
C THR A 66 14.21 -11.09 -12.30
N PHE A 67 13.23 -10.22 -12.45
CA PHE A 67 12.16 -10.53 -13.40
C PHE A 67 12.83 -10.56 -14.78
N GLU A 68 13.61 -11.61 -15.03
CA GLU A 68 14.19 -11.87 -16.33
C GLU A 68 13.01 -12.11 -17.26
N PHE A 69 12.51 -11.03 -17.86
CA PHE A 69 11.54 -11.15 -18.94
C PHE A 69 12.19 -11.95 -20.10
N ASP A 70 13.53 -11.96 -20.18
CA ASP A 70 14.34 -12.91 -20.94
C ASP A 70 15.84 -12.84 -20.54
N GLY A 71 16.27 -13.62 -19.54
CA GLY A 71 17.65 -13.60 -19.02
C GLY A 71 18.75 -14.03 -19.98
N ILE A 72 18.34 -14.65 -21.09
CA ILE A 72 19.26 -15.15 -22.09
C ILE A 72 19.52 -14.09 -23.18
N LYS A 73 18.65 -13.07 -23.33
CA LYS A 73 18.71 -12.11 -24.45
C LYS A 73 18.82 -10.63 -24.06
N ASN A 74 18.33 -10.20 -22.90
CA ASN A 74 18.32 -8.77 -22.53
C ASN A 74 18.69 -8.53 -21.05
N PRO A 75 19.99 -8.38 -20.74
CA PRO A 75 20.49 -8.17 -19.37
C PRO A 75 20.09 -6.83 -18.74
N ASP A 76 19.52 -5.88 -19.50
CA ASP A 76 19.14 -4.54 -19.03
C ASP A 76 17.70 -4.44 -18.47
N SER A 77 17.06 -5.58 -18.15
CA SER A 77 15.70 -5.64 -17.59
C SER A 77 15.68 -5.39 -16.07
N ASP A 78 16.30 -4.30 -15.61
CA ASP A 78 16.27 -3.87 -14.22
C ASP A 78 14.82 -3.49 -13.82
N PRO A 79 14.25 -4.04 -12.72
CA PRO A 79 12.91 -3.71 -12.24
C PRO A 79 12.86 -2.32 -11.60
N ILE A 80 13.67 -1.38 -12.07
CA ILE A 80 13.80 -0.02 -11.56
C ILE A 80 12.43 0.67 -11.45
N VAL A 81 11.49 0.36 -12.35
CA VAL A 81 10.10 0.86 -12.30
C VAL A 81 9.38 0.42 -11.02
N ASN A 82 9.57 -0.83 -10.58
CA ASN A 82 8.97 -1.34 -9.35
C ASN A 82 9.64 -0.73 -8.11
N ILE A 83 10.96 -0.53 -8.14
CA ILE A 83 11.69 0.05 -7.01
C ILE A 83 11.37 1.54 -6.87
N VAL A 84 11.43 2.30 -7.97
CA VAL A 84 11.04 3.71 -8.03
C VAL A 84 9.57 3.86 -7.64
N GLY A 85 8.68 2.96 -8.11
CA GLY A 85 7.27 2.94 -7.73
C GLY A 85 7.07 2.77 -6.22
N ASN A 86 7.74 1.80 -5.59
CA ASN A 86 7.64 1.61 -4.14
C ASN A 86 8.27 2.74 -3.33
N TRP A 87 9.37 3.33 -3.82
CA TRP A 87 9.98 4.53 -3.23
C TRP A 87 9.04 5.73 -3.29
N LEU A 88 8.47 6.03 -4.46
CA LEU A 88 7.47 7.10 -4.63
C LEU A 88 6.24 6.85 -3.75
N PHE A 89 5.76 5.62 -3.70
CA PHE A 89 4.65 5.23 -2.82
C PHE A 89 4.97 5.51 -1.36
N MET A 90 6.15 5.11 -0.87
CA MET A 90 6.59 5.35 0.51
C MET A 90 6.62 6.85 0.83
N VAL A 91 7.18 7.69 -0.06
CA VAL A 91 7.24 9.15 0.11
C VAL A 91 5.85 9.78 0.09
N LEU A 92 4.96 9.36 -0.81
CA LEU A 92 3.58 9.82 -0.85
C LEU A 92 2.79 9.39 0.40
N MET A 93 3.04 8.18 0.89
CA MET A 93 2.41 7.67 2.12
C MET A 93 2.91 8.46 3.35
N ALA A 94 4.21 8.75 3.43
CA ALA A 94 4.78 9.61 4.46
C ALA A 94 4.15 11.01 4.45
N THR A 95 3.98 11.59 3.26
CA THR A 95 3.32 12.89 3.07
C THR A 95 1.85 12.84 3.49
N THR A 96 1.15 11.76 3.15
CA THR A 96 -0.25 11.53 3.53
C THR A 96 -0.41 11.44 5.05
N ILE A 97 0.42 10.64 5.72
CA ILE A 97 0.39 10.50 7.18
C ILE A 97 0.77 11.83 7.85
N THR A 98 1.78 12.53 7.35
CA THR A 98 2.16 13.86 7.85
C THR A 98 0.99 14.84 7.74
N SER A 99 0.26 14.83 6.63
CA SER A 99 -0.94 15.64 6.44
C SER A 99 -2.02 15.29 7.47
N PHE A 100 -2.22 14.01 7.78
CA PHE A 100 -3.15 13.63 8.85
C PHE A 100 -2.71 14.21 10.20
N LEU A 101 -1.45 14.05 10.56
CA LEU A 101 -0.93 14.57 11.82
C LEU A 101 -1.09 16.09 11.93
N ILE A 102 -0.88 16.84 10.84
CA ILE A 102 -1.07 18.30 10.82
C ILE A 102 -2.53 18.66 11.10
N TYR A 103 -3.48 18.08 10.37
CA TYR A 103 -4.90 18.46 10.44
C TYR A 103 -5.69 17.80 11.58
N ASP A 104 -5.14 16.81 12.27
CA ASP A 104 -5.81 16.17 13.40
C ASP A 104 -5.68 17.00 14.69
N LYS A 105 -6.75 17.69 15.07
CA LYS A 105 -6.77 18.56 16.25
C LYS A 105 -6.74 17.80 17.58
N ASN A 106 -7.02 16.49 17.58
CA ASN A 106 -7.17 15.69 18.79
C ASN A 106 -5.86 15.07 19.28
N LYS A 107 -4.75 15.24 18.53
CA LYS A 107 -3.44 14.68 18.88
C LYS A 107 -2.51 15.75 19.43
N THR A 108 -1.71 15.38 20.43
CA THR A 108 -0.74 16.29 21.05
C THR A 108 0.36 16.67 20.05
N LYS A 109 0.94 17.87 20.19
CA LYS A 109 2.05 18.32 19.34
C LYS A 109 3.25 17.36 19.39
N ALA A 110 3.56 16.85 20.58
CA ALA A 110 4.64 15.87 20.78
C ALA A 110 4.39 14.59 19.97
N PHE A 111 3.19 14.01 20.04
CA PHE A 111 2.85 12.81 19.26
C PHE A 111 2.99 13.05 17.75
N LYS A 112 2.49 14.18 17.26
CA LYS A 112 2.58 14.57 15.85
C LYS A 112 4.03 14.67 15.39
N PHE A 113 4.86 15.35 16.18
CA PHE A 113 6.27 15.53 15.86
C PHE A 113 7.02 14.20 15.90
N SER A 114 6.86 13.39 16.96
CA SER A 114 7.55 12.10 17.09
C SER A 114 7.23 11.15 15.94
N ILE A 115 5.95 10.96 15.60
CA ILE A 115 5.57 10.06 14.50
C ILE A 115 6.02 10.63 13.15
N GLY A 116 5.80 11.93 12.90
CA GLY A 116 6.23 12.58 11.66
C GLY A 116 7.74 12.47 11.45
N PHE A 117 8.52 12.78 12.48
CA PHE A 117 9.98 12.70 12.45
C PHE A 117 10.48 11.28 12.19
N CYS A 118 9.94 10.28 12.89
CA CYS A 118 10.30 8.87 12.66
C CYS A 118 10.03 8.42 11.22
N ILE A 119 8.87 8.74 10.65
CA ILE A 119 8.50 8.37 9.28
C ILE A 119 9.45 9.00 8.26
N TRP A 120 9.82 10.27 8.45
CA TRP A 120 10.74 10.96 7.54
C TRP A 120 12.19 10.49 7.69
N ILE A 121 12.65 10.13 8.90
CA ILE A 121 13.95 9.47 9.08
C ILE A 121 13.99 8.15 8.30
N ILE A 122 12.98 7.30 8.47
CA ILE A 122 12.91 6.02 7.74
C ILE A 122 12.93 6.28 6.23
N SER A 123 12.11 7.23 5.75
CA SER A 123 12.08 7.60 4.33
C SER A 123 13.44 8.07 3.82
N LEU A 124 14.16 8.87 4.61
CA LEU A 124 15.49 9.38 4.27
C LEU A 124 16.52 8.24 4.21
N VAL A 125 16.53 7.34 5.20
CA VAL A 125 17.42 6.17 5.23
C VAL A 125 17.22 5.29 4.01
N PHE A 126 15.96 4.97 3.69
CA PHE A 126 15.64 4.17 2.51
C PHE A 126 15.97 4.89 1.19
N THR A 127 15.80 6.21 1.14
CA THR A 127 16.18 7.01 -0.04
C THR A 127 17.69 7.02 -0.25
N ILE A 128 18.47 7.27 0.80
CA ILE A 128 19.94 7.23 0.74
C ILE A 128 20.40 5.84 0.31
N TRP A 129 19.86 4.79 0.93
CA TRP A 129 20.28 3.42 0.62
C TRP A 129 19.91 3.02 -0.81
N PHE A 130 18.72 3.37 -1.30
CA PHE A 130 18.32 3.21 -2.70
C PHE A 130 19.33 3.88 -3.65
N ILE A 131 19.69 5.15 -3.41
CA ILE A 131 20.66 5.88 -4.23
C ILE A 131 22.02 5.19 -4.20
N LEU A 132 22.51 4.79 -3.02
CA LEU A 132 23.80 4.12 -2.87
C LEU A 132 23.84 2.76 -3.58
N ALA A 133 22.79 1.95 -3.44
CA ALA A 133 22.67 0.63 -4.05
C ALA A 133 22.62 0.70 -5.59
N TYR A 134 22.07 1.78 -6.15
CA TYR A 134 22.04 2.01 -7.60
C TYR A 134 23.31 2.70 -8.13
N SER A 135 23.93 3.55 -7.32
CA SER A 135 25.18 4.22 -7.69
C SER A 135 26.39 3.29 -7.62
N ASN A 136 26.35 2.28 -6.74
CA ASN A 136 27.46 1.35 -6.57
C ASN A 136 26.98 -0.04 -6.11
N ASN A 137 27.27 -1.05 -6.92
CA ASN A 137 26.89 -2.45 -6.70
C ASN A 137 27.39 -3.05 -5.37
N LYS A 138 28.40 -2.47 -4.71
CA LYS A 138 28.88 -2.92 -3.39
C LYS A 138 27.87 -2.69 -2.26
N PHE A 139 26.93 -1.76 -2.43
CA PHE A 139 25.87 -1.51 -1.45
C PHE A 139 24.62 -2.37 -1.69
N ARG A 140 24.60 -3.17 -2.77
CA ARG A 140 23.58 -4.21 -2.99
C ARG A 140 23.91 -5.40 -2.12
N VAL A 141 23.05 -5.70 -1.15
CA VAL A 141 23.14 -6.94 -0.39
C VAL A 141 22.58 -8.04 -1.28
N ASN A 142 23.30 -9.14 -1.42
CA ASN A 142 22.97 -10.21 -2.35
C ASN A 142 22.60 -11.47 -1.57
N LEU A 143 21.37 -11.50 -1.04
CA LEU A 143 20.86 -12.72 -0.41
C LEU A 143 20.53 -13.77 -1.47
N SER A 144 20.77 -15.05 -1.14
CA SER A 144 20.40 -16.15 -2.02
C SER A 144 18.87 -16.19 -2.24
N PRO A 145 18.40 -16.65 -3.41
CA PRO A 145 16.97 -16.84 -3.67
C PRO A 145 16.25 -17.69 -2.61
N ASP A 146 16.96 -18.66 -2.01
CA ASP A 146 16.45 -19.58 -0.99
C ASP A 146 16.61 -19.05 0.45
N SER A 147 16.97 -17.78 0.61
CA SER A 147 17.18 -17.18 1.93
C SER A 147 15.87 -17.10 2.73
N VAL A 148 15.84 -17.78 3.88
CA VAL A 148 14.73 -17.71 4.84
C VAL A 148 14.40 -16.26 5.22
N LEU A 149 15.42 -15.42 5.36
CA LEU A 149 15.25 -14.00 5.69
C LEU A 149 14.48 -13.25 4.61
N LEU A 150 14.75 -13.55 3.34
CA LEU A 150 14.07 -12.95 2.19
C LEU A 150 12.60 -13.40 2.10
N THR A 151 12.33 -14.66 2.42
CA THR A 151 10.97 -15.19 2.54
C THR A 151 10.19 -14.47 3.63
N ILE A 152 10.77 -14.33 4.83
CA ILE A 152 10.14 -13.62 5.96
C ILE A 152 9.80 -12.18 5.56
N PHE A 153 10.76 -11.43 5.00
CA PHE A 153 10.49 -10.05 4.59
C PHE A 153 9.39 -9.97 3.54
N THR A 154 9.37 -10.89 2.57
CA THR A 154 8.33 -10.89 1.52
C THR A 154 6.94 -11.21 2.07
N VAL A 155 6.83 -12.16 3.00
CA VAL A 155 5.58 -12.46 3.71
C VAL A 155 5.11 -11.21 4.46
N CYS A 156 5.99 -10.59 5.25
CA CYS A 156 5.66 -9.37 5.99
C CYS A 156 5.22 -8.23 5.07
N ALA A 157 5.96 -7.98 3.98
CA ALA A 157 5.64 -6.94 3.01
C ALA A 157 4.25 -7.17 2.40
N THR A 158 3.97 -8.41 2.00
CA THR A 158 2.68 -8.81 1.41
C THR A 158 1.54 -8.60 2.41
N VAL A 159 1.69 -9.05 3.66
CA VAL A 159 0.69 -8.83 4.72
C VAL A 159 0.44 -7.35 4.95
N CYS A 160 1.50 -6.53 4.99
CA CYS A 160 1.41 -5.08 5.17
C CYS A 160 0.67 -4.38 4.03
N THR A 161 0.74 -4.89 2.80
CA THR A 161 0.02 -4.30 1.65
C THR A 161 -1.38 -4.88 1.43
N SER A 162 -1.62 -6.12 1.89
CA SER A 162 -2.86 -6.86 1.67
C SER A 162 -3.89 -6.67 2.78
N LEU A 163 -3.48 -6.62 4.05
CA LEU A 163 -4.39 -6.56 5.19
C LEU A 163 -4.44 -5.25 6.02
N PRO A 164 -3.88 -4.10 5.59
CA PRO A 164 -3.90 -2.89 6.42
C PRO A 164 -5.31 -2.33 6.64
N PHE A 165 -6.23 -2.61 5.71
CA PHE A 165 -7.63 -2.18 5.81
C PHE A 165 -8.45 -2.96 6.84
N THR A 166 -7.95 -4.07 7.39
CA THR A 166 -8.59 -4.76 8.52
C THR A 166 -8.72 -3.84 9.73
N LEU A 167 -7.70 -3.04 10.04
CA LEU A 167 -7.78 -2.04 11.11
C LEU A 167 -8.79 -0.93 10.80
N GLN A 168 -8.92 -0.55 9.53
CA GLN A 168 -9.91 0.43 9.11
C GLN A 168 -11.33 -0.13 9.23
N ILE A 169 -11.57 -1.40 8.89
CA ILE A 169 -12.85 -2.08 9.10
C ILE A 169 -13.22 -2.05 10.58
N ILE A 170 -12.31 -2.48 11.46
CA ILE A 170 -12.54 -2.47 12.92
C ILE A 170 -12.91 -1.06 13.38
N LYS A 171 -12.18 -0.03 12.92
CA LYS A 171 -12.47 1.37 13.27
C LYS A 171 -13.83 1.82 12.74
N THR A 172 -14.15 1.54 11.49
CA THR A 172 -15.45 1.88 10.86
C THR A 172 -16.62 1.23 11.60
N LEU A 173 -16.50 -0.04 11.99
CA LEU A 173 -17.53 -0.73 12.78
C LEU A 173 -17.70 -0.12 14.18
N LYS A 174 -16.61 0.12 14.90
CA LYS A 174 -16.65 0.68 16.27
C LYS A 174 -17.27 2.07 16.32
N THR A 175 -16.92 2.91 15.34
CA THR A 175 -17.35 4.31 15.28
C THR A 175 -18.65 4.51 14.48
N LYS A 176 -19.15 3.45 13.84
CA LYS A 176 -20.33 3.48 12.96
C LYS A 176 -20.28 4.59 11.91
N SER A 177 -19.08 4.90 11.40
CA SER A 177 -18.85 6.02 10.49
C SER A 177 -17.80 5.69 9.44
N ALA A 178 -18.04 6.16 8.22
CA ALA A 178 -17.10 6.11 7.11
C ALA A 178 -16.57 7.50 6.72
N ALA A 179 -16.81 8.52 7.56
CA ALA A 179 -16.41 9.90 7.27
C ALA A 179 -14.89 10.03 7.07
N GLY A 180 -14.47 10.79 6.06
CA GLY A 180 -13.06 11.04 5.76
C GLY A 180 -12.33 9.92 5.02
N LEU A 181 -12.96 8.77 4.77
CA LEU A 181 -12.39 7.70 3.95
C LEU A 181 -12.64 7.97 2.46
N SER A 182 -11.61 7.88 1.63
CA SER A 182 -11.76 7.98 0.17
C SER A 182 -12.25 6.67 -0.43
N ILE A 183 -13.44 6.67 -1.04
CA ILE A 183 -13.98 5.50 -1.76
C ILE A 183 -13.11 5.11 -2.95
N LEU A 184 -12.50 6.09 -3.63
CA LEU A 184 -11.63 5.84 -4.77
C LEU A 184 -10.37 5.07 -4.35
N MET A 185 -9.82 5.38 -3.18
CA MET A 185 -8.70 4.63 -2.58
C MET A 185 -9.07 3.15 -2.38
N LEU A 186 -10.30 2.86 -1.99
CA LEU A 186 -10.75 1.47 -1.78
C LEU A 186 -10.81 0.68 -3.09
N TYR A 187 -11.37 1.27 -4.15
CA TYR A 187 -11.39 0.62 -5.46
C TYR A 187 -9.99 0.42 -6.04
N ILE A 188 -9.10 1.41 -5.90
CA ILE A 188 -7.70 1.28 -6.34
C ILE A 188 -7.01 0.17 -5.56
N GLY A 189 -7.19 0.11 -4.25
CA GLY A 189 -6.62 -0.95 -3.41
C GLY A 189 -7.09 -2.36 -3.79
N MET A 190 -8.38 -2.51 -4.11
CA MET A 190 -8.91 -3.76 -4.65
C MET A 190 -8.26 -4.13 -6.00
N LEU A 191 -8.14 -3.16 -6.91
CA LEU A 191 -7.53 -3.35 -8.22
C LEU A 191 -6.05 -3.73 -8.13
N ILE A 192 -5.29 -3.08 -7.24
CA ILE A 192 -3.89 -3.44 -6.96
C ILE A 192 -3.78 -4.91 -6.58
N ASN A 193 -4.61 -5.37 -5.63
CA ASN A 193 -4.53 -6.75 -5.16
C ASN A 193 -4.98 -7.75 -6.24
N ALA A 194 -5.92 -7.38 -7.11
CA ALA A 194 -6.24 -8.19 -8.29
C ALA A 194 -5.05 -8.27 -9.27
N CYS A 195 -4.39 -7.15 -9.55
CA CYS A 195 -3.20 -7.13 -10.40
C CYS A 195 -2.04 -7.93 -9.80
N LEU A 196 -1.79 -7.80 -8.49
CA LEU A 196 -0.76 -8.54 -7.77
C LEU A 196 -1.05 -10.04 -7.73
N ALA A 197 -2.31 -10.45 -7.55
CA ALA A 197 -2.69 -11.87 -7.59
C ALA A 197 -2.37 -12.50 -8.95
N VAL A 198 -2.69 -11.82 -10.05
CA VAL A 198 -2.35 -12.29 -11.41
C VAL A 198 -0.83 -12.30 -11.58
N TYR A 199 -0.17 -11.16 -11.34
CA TYR A 199 1.26 -10.99 -11.53
C TYR A 199 2.11 -11.99 -10.75
N LEU A 200 1.89 -12.11 -9.44
CA LEU A 200 2.65 -13.02 -8.58
C LEU A 200 2.24 -14.48 -8.83
N GLY A 201 0.99 -14.71 -9.23
CA GLY A 201 0.49 -16.03 -9.60
C GLY A 201 1.11 -16.57 -10.89
N THR A 202 1.46 -15.71 -11.84
CA THR A 202 2.12 -16.08 -13.11
C THR A 202 3.63 -15.98 -13.05
N LEU A 203 4.18 -15.19 -12.12
CA LEU A 203 5.61 -15.09 -11.89
C LEU A 203 6.19 -16.28 -11.13
N LEU A 204 5.57 -16.62 -9.99
CA LEU A 204 6.17 -17.54 -9.04
C LEU A 204 5.94 -18.99 -9.48
N PRO A 205 6.88 -19.91 -9.20
CA PRO A 205 6.67 -21.33 -9.49
C PRO A 205 5.39 -21.83 -8.81
N PHE A 206 4.51 -22.43 -9.61
CA PHE A 206 3.24 -22.96 -9.13
C PHE A 206 3.49 -24.00 -8.03
N LYS A 207 2.71 -23.92 -6.94
CA LYS A 207 2.84 -24.72 -5.70
C LYS A 207 4.04 -24.40 -4.80
N SER A 208 4.87 -23.40 -5.12
CA SER A 208 5.88 -22.93 -4.16
C SER A 208 5.21 -22.26 -2.95
N SER A 209 5.86 -22.31 -1.77
CA SER A 209 5.33 -21.66 -0.56
C SER A 209 5.12 -20.15 -0.76
N MET A 210 6.01 -19.49 -1.51
CA MET A 210 5.88 -18.07 -1.84
C MET A 210 4.65 -17.82 -2.72
N TRP A 211 4.38 -18.69 -3.69
CA TRP A 211 3.20 -18.59 -4.54
C TRP A 211 1.92 -18.59 -3.71
N PHE A 212 1.80 -19.54 -2.77
CA PHE A 212 0.63 -19.63 -1.89
C PHE A 212 0.47 -18.38 -1.04
N VAL A 213 1.54 -17.89 -0.41
CA VAL A 213 1.50 -16.65 0.38
C VAL A 213 1.03 -15.50 -0.49
N CYS A 214 1.71 -15.20 -1.59
CA CYS A 214 1.42 -14.03 -2.39
C CYS A 214 0.00 -14.04 -2.99
N VAL A 215 -0.43 -15.18 -3.54
CA VAL A 215 -1.75 -15.29 -4.17
C VAL A 215 -2.87 -15.29 -3.11
N ILE A 216 -2.77 -16.10 -2.05
CA ILE A 216 -3.81 -16.18 -1.02
C ILE A 216 -3.98 -14.83 -0.32
N PHE A 217 -2.90 -14.17 0.08
CA PHE A 217 -3.00 -12.87 0.74
C PHE A 217 -3.55 -11.79 -0.19
N SER A 218 -3.19 -11.80 -1.48
CA SER A 218 -3.78 -10.88 -2.46
C SER A 218 -5.29 -11.13 -2.64
N THR A 219 -5.73 -12.39 -2.69
CA THR A 219 -7.16 -12.73 -2.76
C THR A 219 -7.90 -12.33 -1.48
N LEU A 220 -7.32 -12.59 -0.30
CA LEU A 220 -7.90 -12.16 0.98
C LEU A 220 -8.01 -10.63 1.07
N ALA A 221 -7.02 -9.90 0.56
CA ALA A 221 -7.07 -8.45 0.48
C ALA A 221 -8.27 -7.96 -0.33
N ILE A 222 -8.53 -8.57 -1.49
CA ILE A 222 -9.71 -8.23 -2.32
C ILE A 222 -10.99 -8.35 -1.49
N VAL A 223 -11.13 -9.44 -0.72
CA VAL A 223 -12.28 -9.63 0.19
C VAL A 223 -12.35 -8.53 1.25
N VAL A 224 -11.24 -8.20 1.89
CA VAL A 224 -11.15 -7.10 2.89
C VAL A 224 -11.59 -5.77 2.27
N TYR A 225 -11.14 -5.46 1.05
CA TYR A 225 -11.55 -4.25 0.35
C TYR A 225 -13.04 -4.23 0.01
N ILE A 226 -13.59 -5.36 -0.47
CA ILE A 226 -15.04 -5.49 -0.74
C ILE A 226 -15.84 -5.22 0.54
N VAL A 227 -15.46 -5.83 1.67
CA VAL A 227 -16.12 -5.61 2.96
C VAL A 227 -16.06 -4.13 3.35
N GLN A 228 -14.91 -3.48 3.23
CA GLN A 228 -14.78 -2.06 3.56
C GLN A 228 -15.61 -1.17 2.63
N ILE A 229 -15.71 -1.49 1.34
CA ILE A 229 -16.55 -0.77 0.37
C ILE A 229 -18.03 -0.89 0.76
N ILE A 230 -18.50 -2.09 1.12
CA ILE A 230 -19.87 -2.33 1.58
C ILE A 230 -20.15 -1.49 2.84
N LEU A 231 -19.26 -1.54 3.84
CA LEU A 231 -19.40 -0.75 5.07
C LEU A 231 -19.38 0.76 4.80
N TYR A 232 -18.56 1.21 3.86
CA TYR A 232 -18.52 2.62 3.46
C TYR A 232 -19.89 3.09 2.97
N TYR A 233 -20.52 2.36 2.03
CA TYR A 233 -21.84 2.73 1.51
C TYR A 233 -22.94 2.60 2.57
N TYR A 234 -22.90 1.56 3.40
CA TYR A 234 -23.85 1.36 4.49
C TYR A 234 -23.88 2.55 5.46
N TYR A 235 -22.72 2.93 6.00
CA TYR A 235 -22.66 4.05 6.97
C TYR A 235 -22.83 5.42 6.32
N LYS A 236 -22.46 5.59 5.04
CA LYS A 236 -22.73 6.83 4.30
C LYS A 236 -24.23 7.05 4.07
N LYS A 237 -24.97 6.01 3.69
CA LYS A 237 -26.43 6.07 3.53
C LYS A 237 -27.12 6.34 4.86
N LYS A 238 -26.75 5.62 5.91
CA LYS A 238 -27.33 5.79 7.25
C LYS A 238 -27.21 7.23 7.75
N TYR A 239 -26.02 7.82 7.64
CA TYR A 239 -25.79 9.22 8.03
C TYR A 239 -26.69 10.21 7.25
N SER A 240 -26.89 9.97 5.96
CA SER A 240 -27.78 10.81 5.13
C SER A 240 -29.26 10.64 5.47
N THR A 241 -29.68 9.48 5.96
CA THR A 241 -31.06 9.22 6.40
C THR A 241 -31.32 9.90 7.74
N ASP A 242 -30.41 9.71 8.70
CA ASP A 242 -30.51 10.30 10.03
C ASP A 242 -30.52 11.84 9.96
N SER A 243 -29.66 12.46 9.13
CA SER A 243 -29.65 13.92 8.97
C SER A 243 -30.93 14.48 8.32
N LYS A 244 -31.60 13.71 7.45
CA LYS A 244 -32.85 14.13 6.82
C LYS A 244 -34.01 14.10 7.81
N CYS A 245 -34.06 13.09 8.68
CA CYS A 245 -35.05 13.02 9.76
C CYS A 245 -34.89 14.18 10.75
N ASP A 246 -33.65 14.53 11.13
CA ASP A 246 -33.41 15.65 12.04
C ASP A 246 -33.85 17.00 11.44
N THR A 247 -33.58 17.23 10.14
CA THR A 247 -34.05 18.47 9.47
C THR A 247 -35.57 18.58 9.35
N LEU A 248 -36.27 17.45 9.21
CA LEU A 248 -37.74 17.45 9.16
C LEU A 248 -38.36 17.76 10.53
N ASN A 249 -37.72 17.30 11.61
CA ASN A 249 -38.17 17.58 12.98
C ASN A 249 -37.89 19.03 13.40
N THR A 250 -36.83 19.66 12.88
CA THR A 250 -36.55 21.09 13.16
C THR A 250 -37.34 22.07 12.29
N ALA A 251 -37.80 21.65 11.12
CA ALA A 251 -38.63 22.49 10.24
C ALA A 251 -40.13 22.47 10.60
N SER A 252 -40.52 21.63 11.55
CA SER A 252 -41.89 21.46 12.04
C SER A 252 -42.11 22.05 13.45
N ALA A 253 -41.13 22.79 13.98
CA ALA A 253 -41.19 23.57 15.21
C ALA A 253 -41.16 25.07 14.89
#